data_AF-A0A4P2QHJ0-F1
#
_entry.id   AF-A0A4P2QHJ0-F1
#
_cell.length_a   1.000
_cell.length_b   1.000
_cell.length_c   1.000
_cell.angle_alpha   90.00
_cell.angle_beta   90.00
_cell.angle_gamma   90.00
#
_symmetry.space_group_name_H-M   'P 1'
#
loop_
_entity.id
_entity.type
_entity.pdbx_description
1 polymer ?
#
loop_
_entity_poly.entity_id
_entity_poly.type
_entity_poly.pdbx_seq_one_letter_code
_entity_poly.pdbx_strand_id
1 'polypeptide(L)'
;MQIEPPRIVRLVLVTRAGELLGALPPYRVATPWWQETGAVIQGARERFGIEVTVLRILATELPAPHGGGVTYVVEAEAPPPPCVEPWRGALDDHPLRQPWARPGGPSDDLAWADSVLRARGLSRTAPAEQIRSWNLSSVWRLRAGGQTFWLKHVPPFFGHEGALIARLAGGPVPARLGHDGRRILMPELPGEDLYHAELPTLERLVSLLVGLQRDASRRVDELLALGLPDFRGPALTRLIADAVARTPELSAGDRATLDGFVDGLPERFRRLAETGLPDTLVHGDFHPGNARGDATSVALLDWGDSGVGHPLLDQPAFLDRIPPGAVGPIRSLWGRAWRAAIQGSDPERAAELLAPVAAARQAVIYRKFLDGIEPSEHPYHARDVPEWLERTAEMVRSRP
;
A
#
# COMPACT_ATOMS: atom_id res chain seq x y z
N MET A 1 -1.89 8.48 22.94
CA MET A 1 -0.85 8.34 21.90
C MET A 1 0.32 7.63 22.54
N GLN A 2 0.58 6.36 22.20
CA GLN A 2 1.86 5.76 22.56
C GLN A 2 2.95 6.59 21.88
N ILE A 3 3.96 7.00 22.65
CA ILE A 3 5.10 7.71 22.09
C ILE A 3 5.95 6.63 21.42
N GLU A 4 5.97 6.63 20.09
CA GLU A 4 6.84 5.72 19.32
C GLU A 4 8.30 5.90 19.76
N PRO A 5 9.08 4.82 19.89
CA PRO A 5 10.48 4.93 20.23
C PRO A 5 11.21 5.77 19.16
N PRO A 6 12.25 6.52 19.55
CA PRO A 6 13.02 7.29 18.57
C PRO A 6 13.67 6.35 17.55
N ARG A 7 13.65 6.74 16.27
CA ARG A 7 14.36 6.02 15.21
C ARG A 7 15.83 6.44 15.18
N ILE A 8 16.71 5.47 15.35
CA ILE A 8 18.17 5.64 15.24
C ILE A 8 18.60 4.91 13.99
N VAL A 9 19.22 5.61 13.04
CA VAL A 9 19.58 5.04 11.74
C VAL A 9 21.09 4.85 11.61
N ARG A 10 21.49 3.76 10.98
CA ARG A 10 22.86 3.51 10.51
C ARG A 10 22.83 3.36 8.99
N LEU A 11 23.74 4.04 8.28
CA LEU A 11 23.78 4.00 6.81
C LEU A 11 24.99 3.22 6.34
N VAL A 12 24.75 2.14 5.59
CA VAL A 12 25.77 1.39 4.85
C VAL A 12 25.84 1.98 3.45
N LEU A 13 27.00 2.54 3.11
CA LEU A 13 27.23 3.31 1.89
C LEU A 13 27.72 2.39 0.77
N VAL A 14 27.10 2.50 -0.40
CA VAL A 14 27.57 1.88 -1.64
C VAL A 14 27.65 2.91 -2.76
N THR A 15 28.56 2.71 -3.73
CA THR A 15 28.56 3.49 -4.96
C THR A 15 27.41 3.06 -5.87
N ARG A 16 27.13 3.85 -6.92
CA ARG A 16 26.20 3.46 -8.00
C ARG A 16 26.55 2.10 -8.63
N ALA A 17 27.83 1.76 -8.70
CA ALA A 17 28.30 0.48 -9.23
C ALA A 17 28.14 -0.69 -8.22
N GLY A 18 27.69 -0.40 -7.00
CA GLY A 18 27.51 -1.37 -5.93
C GLY A 18 28.76 -1.62 -5.08
N GLU A 19 29.80 -0.80 -5.21
CA GLU A 19 31.01 -0.94 -4.41
C GLU A 19 30.77 -0.46 -2.97
N LEU A 20 31.12 -1.29 -1.99
CA LEU A 20 30.98 -0.96 -0.58
C LEU A 20 31.99 0.11 -0.15
N LEU A 21 31.49 1.22 0.40
CA LEU A 21 32.32 2.32 0.93
C LEU A 21 32.50 2.24 2.45
N GLY A 22 31.63 1.51 3.15
CA GLY A 22 31.64 1.34 4.61
C GLY A 22 30.29 1.74 5.23
N ALA A 23 30.28 2.13 6.50
CA ALA A 23 29.08 2.62 7.18
C ALA A 23 29.33 3.90 7.98
N LEU A 24 28.34 4.80 8.00
CA LEU A 24 28.36 5.96 8.88
C LEU A 24 28.07 5.57 10.34
N PRO A 25 28.59 6.33 11.32
CA PRO A 25 28.13 6.24 12.71
C PRO A 25 26.62 6.46 12.80
N PRO A 26 25.91 5.75 13.71
CA PRO A 26 24.47 5.87 13.82
C PRO A 26 24.05 7.25 14.34
N TYR A 27 22.87 7.72 13.92
CA TYR A 27 22.31 8.99 14.36
C TYR A 27 20.78 8.94 14.48
N ARG A 28 20.25 9.79 15.36
CA ARG A 28 18.81 9.92 15.56
C ARG A 28 18.17 10.74 14.43
N VAL A 29 17.00 10.31 13.97
CA VAL A 29 16.15 11.05 13.03
C VAL A 29 14.81 11.46 13.68
N ALA A 30 14.14 12.44 13.08
CA ALA A 30 12.97 13.09 13.67
C ALA A 30 11.68 12.26 13.57
N THR A 31 11.56 11.36 12.57
CA THR A 31 10.34 10.57 12.34
C THR A 31 10.57 9.08 12.68
N PRO A 32 9.58 8.39 13.27
CA PRO A 32 9.71 6.97 13.60
C PRO A 32 9.46 6.05 12.39
N TRP A 33 8.89 6.58 11.31
CA TRP A 33 8.39 5.84 10.14
C TRP A 33 9.54 5.33 9.25
N TRP A 34 9.76 4.02 9.22
CA TRP A 34 10.89 3.38 8.55
C TRP A 34 10.98 3.63 7.05
N GLN A 35 9.83 3.76 6.38
CA GLN A 35 9.69 3.98 4.95
C GLN A 35 10.01 5.41 4.53
N GLU A 36 9.98 6.38 5.45
CA GLU A 36 10.26 7.79 5.15
C GLU A 36 11.77 8.04 5.12
N THR A 37 12.21 8.67 4.03
CA THR A 37 13.64 8.88 3.73
C THR A 37 14.12 10.30 4.03
N GLY A 38 13.21 11.30 4.05
CA GLY A 38 13.59 12.71 4.18
C GLY A 38 14.45 13.02 5.40
N ALA A 39 14.02 12.58 6.59
CA ALA A 39 14.77 12.82 7.84
C ALA A 39 16.12 12.06 7.87
N VAL A 40 16.22 10.93 7.17
CA VAL A 40 17.46 10.16 7.04
C VAL A 40 18.46 10.93 6.18
N ILE A 41 18.04 11.36 4.99
CA ILE A 41 18.86 12.09 4.03
C ILE A 41 19.33 13.42 4.63
N GLN A 42 18.40 14.18 5.23
CA GLN A 42 18.73 15.44 5.90
C GLN A 42 19.79 15.23 7.00
N GLY A 43 19.65 14.21 7.83
CA GLY A 43 20.61 13.93 8.89
C GLY A 43 21.98 13.52 8.36
N ALA A 44 22.06 12.79 7.22
CA ALA A 44 23.33 12.44 6.59
C ALA A 44 24.07 13.70 6.10
N ARG A 45 23.33 14.62 5.47
CA ARG A 45 23.86 15.89 4.98
C ARG A 45 24.34 16.80 6.12
N GLU A 46 23.51 17.01 7.13
CA GLU A 46 23.82 17.95 8.23
C GLU A 46 24.97 17.47 9.12
N ARG A 47 25.11 16.15 9.31
CA ARG A 47 26.10 15.58 10.25
C ARG A 47 27.40 15.20 9.57
N PHE A 48 27.34 14.76 8.31
CA PHE A 48 28.48 14.17 7.62
C PHE A 48 28.81 14.86 6.29
N GLY A 49 28.01 15.84 5.87
CA GLY A 49 28.27 16.61 4.65
C GLY A 49 28.11 15.80 3.36
N ILE A 50 27.32 14.73 3.38
CA ILE A 50 27.10 13.86 2.22
C ILE A 50 25.65 13.85 1.76
N GLU A 51 25.46 13.77 0.46
CA GLU A 51 24.18 13.44 -0.16
C GLU A 51 24.07 11.92 -0.31
N VAL A 52 22.89 11.37 -0.02
CA VAL A 52 22.64 9.93 -0.09
C VAL A 52 21.27 9.65 -0.69
N THR A 53 21.13 8.51 -1.37
CA THR A 53 19.83 7.97 -1.77
C THR A 53 19.55 6.68 -1.02
N VAL A 54 18.45 6.61 -0.28
CA VAL A 54 18.11 5.41 0.50
C VAL A 54 17.60 4.33 -0.44
N LEU A 55 18.23 3.16 -0.43
CA LEU A 55 17.84 2.05 -1.29
C LEU A 55 16.82 1.15 -0.59
N ARG A 56 17.21 0.56 0.55
CA ARG A 56 16.39 -0.42 1.28
C ARG A 56 16.77 -0.54 2.74
N ILE A 57 15.93 -1.21 3.52
CA ILE A 57 16.32 -1.69 4.84
C ILE A 57 17.28 -2.89 4.69
N LEU A 58 18.30 -2.90 5.53
CA LEU A 58 19.22 -4.01 5.71
C LEU A 58 18.91 -4.81 6.97
N ALA A 59 18.62 -4.12 8.07
CA ALA A 59 18.34 -4.74 9.36
C ALA A 59 17.54 -3.78 10.27
N THR A 60 16.76 -4.36 11.18
CA THR A 60 15.98 -3.63 12.19
C THR A 60 16.26 -4.23 13.58
N GLU A 61 16.30 -3.39 14.60
CA GLU A 61 16.37 -3.81 16.00
C GLU A 61 15.02 -4.38 16.47
N LEU A 62 13.93 -3.69 16.09
CA LEU A 62 12.58 -4.12 16.42
C LEU A 62 12.07 -5.13 15.39
N PRO A 63 11.21 -6.08 15.81
CA PRO A 63 10.63 -7.08 14.91
C PRO A 63 9.53 -6.50 14.00
N ALA A 64 9.05 -5.30 14.30
CA ALA A 64 8.03 -4.60 13.54
C ALA A 64 8.22 -3.08 13.69
N PRO A 65 7.76 -2.29 12.69
CA PRO A 65 7.73 -0.84 12.80
C PRO A 65 6.83 -0.37 13.96
N HIS A 66 7.04 0.80 14.56
CA HIS A 66 7.92 1.91 14.16
C HIS A 66 9.06 2.18 15.17
N GLY A 67 10.00 3.06 14.80
CA GLY A 67 11.09 3.49 15.69
C GLY A 67 12.23 2.48 15.84
N GLY A 68 13.04 2.60 16.90
CA GLY A 68 14.18 1.71 17.17
C GLY A 68 15.37 1.89 16.23
N GLY A 69 16.39 1.03 16.38
CA GLY A 69 17.54 0.97 15.49
C GLY A 69 17.20 0.41 14.11
N VAL A 70 17.59 1.12 13.04
CA VAL A 70 17.41 0.65 11.65
C VAL A 70 18.67 0.89 10.83
N THR A 71 19.12 -0.15 10.14
CA THR A 71 20.24 -0.05 9.19
C THR A 71 19.70 0.01 7.77
N TYR A 72 20.10 1.02 7.01
CA TYR A 72 19.76 1.18 5.60
C TYR A 72 20.98 0.95 4.72
N VAL A 73 20.77 0.38 3.53
CA VAL A 73 21.73 0.52 2.43
C VAL A 73 21.39 1.81 1.69
N VAL A 74 22.40 2.65 1.43
CA VAL A 74 22.23 3.91 0.71
C VAL A 74 23.29 4.04 -0.39
N GLU A 75 22.91 4.65 -1.50
CA GLU A 75 23.83 5.06 -2.56
C GLU A 75 24.45 6.42 -2.22
N ALA A 76 25.76 6.56 -2.40
CA ALA A 76 26.52 7.78 -2.19
C ALA A 76 27.68 7.90 -3.21
N GLU A 77 28.17 9.12 -3.44
CA GLU A 77 29.36 9.35 -4.25
C GLU A 77 30.64 9.00 -3.49
N ALA A 78 31.69 8.63 -4.23
CA ALA A 78 33.04 8.41 -3.70
C ALA A 78 33.92 9.68 -3.90
N PRO A 79 34.91 9.94 -3.03
CA PRO A 79 35.26 9.16 -1.84
C PRO A 79 34.31 9.42 -0.66
N PRO A 80 34.13 8.44 0.25
CA PRO A 80 33.32 8.63 1.44
C PRO A 80 33.97 9.61 2.44
N PRO A 81 33.20 10.17 3.39
CA PRO A 81 33.75 11.06 4.41
C PRO A 81 34.67 10.29 5.37
N PRO A 82 35.65 10.96 6.01
CA PRO A 82 36.66 10.29 6.85
C PRO A 82 36.12 9.53 8.06
N CYS A 83 34.87 9.80 8.48
CA CYS A 83 34.21 9.15 9.61
C CYS A 83 33.59 7.79 9.28
N VAL A 84 33.67 7.34 8.02
CA VAL A 84 33.11 6.05 7.60
C VAL A 84 33.91 4.90 8.20
N GLU A 85 33.20 3.99 8.85
CA GLU A 85 33.74 2.79 9.46
C GLU A 85 33.68 1.60 8.48
N PRO A 86 34.63 0.64 8.56
CA PRO A 86 34.52 -0.59 7.80
C PRO A 86 33.22 -1.35 8.11
N TRP A 87 32.47 -1.72 7.07
CA TRP A 87 31.31 -2.59 7.18
C TRP A 87 31.70 -4.03 6.81
N ARG A 88 31.26 -5.01 7.62
CA ARG A 88 31.57 -6.44 7.43
C ARG A 88 30.35 -7.31 7.14
N GLY A 89 29.15 -6.74 7.16
CA GLY A 89 27.93 -7.47 6.85
C GLY A 89 27.78 -7.73 5.35
N ALA A 90 27.11 -8.82 5.00
CA ALA A 90 26.83 -9.14 3.60
C ALA A 90 25.81 -8.17 3.00
N LEU A 91 25.99 -7.85 1.71
CA LEU A 91 25.07 -7.06 0.90
C LEU A 91 24.57 -7.88 -0.30
N ASP A 92 24.51 -9.20 -0.12
CA ASP A 92 24.20 -10.17 -1.17
C ASP A 92 22.93 -9.80 -1.92
N ASP A 93 22.88 -10.17 -3.19
CA ASP A 93 21.68 -9.96 -3.98
C ASP A 93 20.53 -10.91 -3.58
N HIS A 94 19.30 -10.46 -3.81
CA HIS A 94 18.11 -11.28 -3.62
C HIS A 94 17.19 -11.19 -4.86
N PRO A 95 16.62 -12.31 -5.36
CA PRO A 95 15.77 -12.30 -6.55
C PRO A 95 14.49 -11.46 -6.39
N LEU A 96 13.99 -11.31 -5.15
CA LEU A 96 12.83 -10.47 -4.83
C LEU A 96 13.19 -8.99 -4.52
N ARG A 97 14.47 -8.61 -4.64
CA ARG A 97 14.89 -7.22 -4.42
C ARG A 97 14.34 -6.32 -5.53
N GLN A 98 13.64 -5.28 -5.10
CA GLN A 98 12.99 -4.33 -5.99
C GLN A 98 14.01 -3.50 -6.78
N PRO A 99 13.68 -3.05 -8.02
CA PRO A 99 14.63 -2.30 -8.83
C PRO A 99 15.19 -1.04 -8.15
N TRP A 100 14.34 -0.27 -7.45
CA TRP A 100 14.76 0.94 -6.72
C TRP A 100 15.61 0.65 -5.47
N ALA A 101 15.61 -0.59 -4.99
CA ALA A 101 16.42 -1.04 -3.87
C ALA A 101 17.83 -1.48 -4.29
N ARG A 102 18.18 -1.33 -5.57
CA ARG A 102 19.48 -1.69 -6.16
C ARG A 102 20.30 -0.42 -6.44
N PRO A 103 21.64 -0.49 -6.31
CA PRO A 103 22.51 0.57 -6.80
C PRO A 103 22.19 0.93 -8.27
N GLY A 104 22.08 2.23 -8.56
CA GLY A 104 21.67 2.77 -9.86
C GLY A 104 20.16 2.80 -10.13
N GLY A 105 19.38 1.96 -9.45
CA GLY A 105 17.93 1.82 -9.67
C GLY A 105 17.13 3.13 -9.52
N PRO A 106 17.30 3.90 -8.42
CA PRO A 106 16.65 5.19 -8.27
C PRO A 106 16.92 6.18 -9.41
N SER A 107 18.16 6.20 -9.90
CA SER A 107 18.51 7.09 -11.01
C SER A 107 17.89 6.66 -12.33
N ASP A 108 17.72 5.36 -12.55
CA ASP A 108 17.04 4.86 -13.74
C ASP A 108 15.55 5.25 -13.71
N ASP A 109 14.92 5.20 -12.53
CA ASP A 109 13.54 5.67 -12.33
C ASP A 109 13.41 7.18 -12.56
N LEU A 110 14.37 7.97 -12.06
CA LEU A 110 14.41 9.42 -12.29
C LEU A 110 14.69 9.78 -13.76
N ALA A 111 15.58 9.05 -14.44
CA ALA A 111 15.87 9.25 -15.85
C ALA A 111 14.63 8.97 -16.73
N TRP A 112 13.86 7.93 -16.38
CA TRP A 112 12.56 7.67 -17.00
C TRP A 112 11.60 8.84 -16.78
N ALA A 113 11.41 9.30 -15.54
CA ALA A 113 10.50 10.40 -15.25
C ALA A 113 10.91 11.70 -15.98
N ASP A 114 12.21 11.99 -16.02
CA ASP A 114 12.75 13.14 -16.75
C ASP A 114 12.50 13.03 -18.26
N SER A 115 12.51 11.82 -18.84
CA SER A 115 12.15 11.63 -20.25
C SER A 115 10.67 11.96 -20.52
N VAL A 116 9.78 11.59 -19.61
CA VAL A 116 8.33 11.87 -19.69
C VAL A 116 8.05 13.37 -19.54
N LEU A 117 8.80 14.07 -18.68
CA LEU A 117 8.75 15.52 -18.54
C LEU A 117 9.28 16.24 -19.78
N ARG A 118 10.44 15.82 -20.31
CA ARG A 118 11.02 16.42 -21.53
C ARG A 118 10.12 16.29 -22.74
N ALA A 119 9.42 15.16 -22.88
CA ALA A 119 8.43 14.96 -23.94
C ALA A 119 7.26 15.97 -23.89
N ARG A 120 7.11 16.69 -22.77
CA ARG A 120 6.12 17.76 -22.56
C ARG A 120 6.73 19.17 -22.52
N GLY A 121 7.98 19.30 -22.94
CA GLY A 121 8.72 20.57 -22.87
C GLY A 121 9.04 21.02 -21.45
N LEU A 122 8.99 20.11 -20.47
CA LEU A 122 9.30 20.39 -19.07
C LEU A 122 10.72 19.88 -18.73
N SER A 123 11.36 20.57 -17.80
CA SER A 123 12.63 20.17 -17.20
C SER A 123 12.59 20.45 -15.70
N ARG A 124 13.26 19.61 -14.91
CA ARG A 124 13.31 19.80 -13.46
C ARG A 124 13.98 21.12 -13.11
N THR A 125 13.40 21.85 -12.17
CA THR A 125 13.90 23.13 -11.65
C THR A 125 14.64 22.99 -10.33
N ALA A 126 14.69 21.78 -9.77
CA ALA A 126 15.38 21.44 -8.53
C ALA A 126 15.78 19.95 -8.56
N PRO A 127 16.72 19.51 -7.68
CA PRO A 127 16.96 18.10 -7.43
C PRO A 127 15.67 17.34 -7.09
N ALA A 128 15.61 16.06 -7.46
CA ALA A 128 14.50 15.21 -7.10
C ALA A 128 14.59 14.90 -5.60
N GLU A 129 13.45 14.89 -4.93
CA GLU A 129 13.39 14.65 -3.50
C GLU A 129 12.82 13.26 -3.24
N GLN A 130 13.61 12.41 -2.57
CA GLN A 130 13.16 11.08 -2.18
C GLN A 130 12.24 11.18 -0.97
N ILE A 131 11.01 10.70 -1.12
CA ILE A 131 9.97 10.78 -0.09
C ILE A 131 9.85 9.44 0.63
N ARG A 132 9.82 8.34 -0.12
CA ARG A 132 9.78 6.96 0.41
C ARG A 132 10.67 6.01 -0.37
N SER A 133 11.26 5.05 0.33
CA SER A 133 11.86 3.85 -0.26
C SER A 133 11.62 2.65 0.66
N TRP A 134 10.78 1.73 0.23
CA TRP A 134 10.39 0.54 0.99
C TRP A 134 9.77 -0.52 0.08
N ASN A 135 9.34 -1.64 0.67
CA ASN A 135 8.88 -2.81 -0.06
C ASN A 135 7.60 -2.62 -0.90
N LEU A 136 6.74 -1.67 -0.55
CA LEU A 136 5.49 -1.39 -1.27
C LEU A 136 5.61 -0.29 -2.34
N SER A 137 6.65 0.56 -2.28
CA SER A 137 6.92 1.55 -3.32
C SER A 137 8.23 2.31 -3.15
N SER A 138 8.70 2.95 -4.23
CA SER A 138 9.54 4.14 -4.18
C SER A 138 8.73 5.36 -4.60
N VAL A 139 8.86 6.47 -3.86
CA VAL A 139 8.12 7.71 -4.13
C VAL A 139 9.07 8.89 -4.15
N TRP A 140 9.00 9.69 -5.23
CA TRP A 140 9.81 10.87 -5.44
C TRP A 140 8.95 12.08 -5.79
N ARG A 141 9.34 13.23 -5.25
CA ARG A 141 8.79 14.53 -5.61
C ARG A 141 9.72 15.25 -6.58
N LEU A 142 9.17 15.68 -7.71
CA LEU A 142 9.87 16.40 -8.77
C LEU A 142 9.24 17.79 -8.95
N ARG A 143 10.04 18.83 -9.18
CA ARG A 143 9.56 20.18 -9.50
C ARG A 143 9.96 20.54 -10.92
N ALA A 144 9.01 20.93 -11.77
CA ALA A 144 9.27 21.30 -13.16
C ALA A 144 8.24 22.33 -13.65
N GLY A 145 8.68 23.37 -14.37
CA GLY A 145 7.77 24.39 -14.95
C GLY A 145 6.81 25.03 -13.93
N GLY A 146 7.27 25.27 -12.70
CA GLY A 146 6.45 25.83 -11.61
C GLY A 146 5.44 24.86 -10.98
N GLN A 147 5.42 23.59 -11.41
CA GLN A 147 4.50 22.55 -10.93
C GLN A 147 5.26 21.46 -10.17
N THR A 148 4.51 20.70 -9.37
CA THR A 148 4.99 19.52 -8.65
C THR A 148 4.48 18.26 -9.33
N PHE A 149 5.33 17.23 -9.41
CA PHE A 149 5.02 15.91 -9.93
C PHE A 149 5.50 14.83 -8.96
N TRP A 150 4.81 13.70 -8.99
CA TRP A 150 5.09 12.52 -8.17
C TRP A 150 5.43 11.34 -9.06
N LEU A 151 6.63 10.80 -8.88
CA LEU A 151 7.06 9.53 -9.44
C LEU A 151 6.83 8.46 -8.38
N LYS A 152 6.03 7.44 -8.72
CA LYS A 152 5.81 6.24 -7.91
C LYS A 152 6.30 5.02 -8.72
N HIS A 153 7.12 4.18 -8.11
CA HIS A 153 7.49 2.86 -8.65
C HIS A 153 7.00 1.80 -7.68
N VAL A 154 6.25 0.82 -8.18
CA VAL A 154 5.60 -0.22 -7.35
C VAL A 154 6.13 -1.63 -7.61
N PRO A 155 5.99 -2.55 -6.64
CA PRO A 155 6.43 -3.93 -6.79
C PRO A 155 5.59 -4.70 -7.82
N PRO A 156 6.05 -5.87 -8.31
CA PRO A 156 5.34 -6.64 -9.32
C PRO A 156 3.90 -6.98 -8.94
N PHE A 157 3.63 -7.24 -7.67
CA PHE A 157 2.29 -7.57 -7.18
C PHE A 157 1.29 -6.41 -7.23
N PHE A 158 1.76 -5.18 -7.46
CA PHE A 158 0.97 -3.96 -7.73
C PHE A 158 1.08 -3.49 -9.18
N GLY A 159 1.64 -4.31 -10.09
CA GLY A 159 1.89 -3.91 -11.47
C GLY A 159 0.65 -3.51 -12.28
N HIS A 160 -0.55 -3.82 -11.79
CA HIS A 160 -1.82 -3.39 -12.40
C HIS A 160 -2.18 -1.93 -12.09
N GLU A 161 -1.60 -1.29 -11.08
CA GLU A 161 -2.03 0.03 -10.57
C GLU A 161 -2.07 1.10 -11.67
N GLY A 162 -0.99 1.22 -12.45
CA GLY A 162 -0.91 2.23 -13.52
C GLY A 162 -1.93 2.01 -14.64
N ALA A 163 -2.18 0.74 -14.99
CA ALA A 163 -3.16 0.37 -16.00
C ALA A 163 -4.60 0.56 -15.51
N LEU A 164 -4.86 0.28 -14.23
CA LEU A 164 -6.16 0.52 -13.60
C LEU A 164 -6.47 2.03 -13.54
N ILE A 165 -5.53 2.86 -13.08
CA ILE A 165 -5.71 4.32 -13.08
C ILE A 165 -5.97 4.83 -14.51
N ALA A 166 -5.30 4.28 -15.52
CA ALA A 166 -5.60 4.59 -16.92
C ALA A 166 -7.03 4.20 -17.32
N ARG A 167 -7.48 3.04 -16.87
CA ARG A 167 -8.81 2.52 -17.17
C ARG A 167 -9.94 3.32 -16.50
N LEU A 168 -9.65 3.94 -15.36
CA LEU A 168 -10.55 4.78 -14.58
C LEU A 168 -10.44 6.28 -14.91
N ALA A 169 -9.63 6.65 -15.91
CA ALA A 169 -9.43 8.03 -16.30
C ALA A 169 -10.75 8.75 -16.60
N GLY A 170 -10.88 9.99 -16.11
CA GLY A 170 -12.13 10.77 -16.14
C GLY A 170 -13.01 10.56 -14.91
N GLY A 171 -12.71 9.58 -14.06
CA GLY A 171 -13.29 9.41 -12.73
C GLY A 171 -12.51 10.14 -11.63
N PRO A 172 -12.86 9.91 -10.34
CA PRO A 172 -12.19 10.49 -9.18
C PRO A 172 -10.89 9.74 -8.85
N VAL A 173 -9.96 9.70 -9.81
CA VAL A 173 -8.63 9.07 -9.68
C VAL A 173 -7.55 10.05 -10.12
N PRO A 174 -6.27 9.82 -9.77
CA PRO A 174 -5.20 10.73 -10.17
C PRO A 174 -5.09 10.85 -11.69
N ALA A 175 -4.95 12.08 -12.17
CA ALA A 175 -4.49 12.29 -13.54
C ALA A 175 -3.09 11.70 -13.69
N ARG A 176 -2.78 11.14 -14.86
CA ARG A 176 -1.47 10.55 -15.12
C ARG A 176 -0.74 11.33 -16.22
N LEU A 177 0.54 11.57 -15.98
CA LEU A 177 1.47 12.11 -16.97
C LEU A 177 2.16 10.99 -17.76
N GLY A 178 2.58 9.92 -17.11
CA GLY A 178 3.15 8.76 -17.81
C GLY A 178 3.06 7.48 -17.00
N HIS A 179 3.13 6.34 -17.69
CA HIS A 179 3.40 5.06 -17.07
C HIS A 179 4.32 4.23 -17.96
N ASP A 180 5.11 3.36 -17.34
CA ASP A 180 5.93 2.36 -18.00
C ASP A 180 6.01 1.14 -17.07
N GLY A 181 5.23 0.11 -17.40
CA GLY A 181 5.00 -1.04 -16.53
C GLY A 181 4.56 -0.58 -15.13
N ARG A 182 5.51 -0.65 -14.19
CA ARG A 182 5.31 -0.39 -12.75
C ARG A 182 5.68 1.02 -12.30
N ARG A 183 6.11 1.88 -13.22
CA ARG A 183 6.40 3.29 -12.96
C ARG A 183 5.19 4.13 -13.33
N ILE A 184 4.84 5.08 -12.47
CA ILE A 184 3.73 6.02 -12.65
C ILE A 184 4.26 7.42 -12.35
N LEU A 185 4.03 8.36 -13.27
CA LEU A 185 4.31 9.78 -13.07
C LEU A 185 2.98 10.53 -13.14
N MET A 186 2.68 11.30 -12.10
CA MET A 186 1.44 12.08 -11.98
C MET A 186 1.74 13.52 -11.52
N PRO A 187 0.95 14.52 -11.92
CA PRO A 187 1.01 15.84 -11.29
C PRO A 187 0.57 15.76 -9.82
N GLU A 188 0.96 16.75 -9.03
CA GLU A 188 0.38 17.02 -7.72
C GLU A 188 -1.14 17.11 -7.83
N LEU A 189 -1.83 16.47 -6.89
CA LEU A 189 -3.27 16.62 -6.75
C LEU A 189 -3.56 17.82 -5.85
N PRO A 190 -4.46 18.73 -6.27
CA PRO A 190 -4.87 19.84 -5.42
C PRO A 190 -5.63 19.35 -4.19
N GLY A 191 -5.64 20.18 -3.15
CA GLY A 191 -6.33 19.90 -1.89
C GLY A 191 -5.44 19.27 -0.83
N GLU A 192 -6.08 18.71 0.18
CA GLU A 192 -5.43 18.17 1.38
C GLU A 192 -5.67 16.67 1.51
N ASP A 193 -4.82 16.00 2.28
CA ASP A 193 -5.04 14.59 2.63
C ASP A 193 -6.22 14.49 3.62
N LEU A 194 -7.17 13.60 3.32
CA LEU A 194 -8.47 13.59 3.98
C LEU A 194 -8.53 12.72 5.25
N TYR A 195 -7.40 12.50 5.95
CA TYR A 195 -7.31 11.67 7.17
C TYR A 195 -8.35 11.99 8.24
N HIS A 196 -8.69 13.27 8.39
CA HIS A 196 -9.63 13.78 9.38
C HIS A 196 -10.88 14.37 8.74
N ALA A 197 -11.30 13.82 7.61
CA ALA A 197 -12.50 14.26 6.91
C ALA A 197 -13.75 14.17 7.80
N GLU A 198 -14.53 15.26 7.78
CA GLU A 198 -15.84 15.35 8.42
C GLU A 198 -16.91 14.58 7.64
N LEU A 199 -18.03 14.27 8.29
CA LEU A 199 -19.09 13.42 7.75
C LEU A 199 -19.51 13.73 6.30
N PRO A 200 -19.75 14.99 5.88
CA PRO A 200 -20.13 15.28 4.49
C PRO A 200 -19.07 14.83 3.46
N THR A 201 -17.79 14.98 3.80
CA THR A 201 -16.68 14.52 2.96
C THR A 201 -16.60 12.99 2.95
N LEU A 202 -16.80 12.34 4.10
CA LEU A 202 -16.86 10.88 4.19
C LEU A 202 -18.00 10.29 3.33
N GLU A 203 -19.18 10.91 3.37
CA GLU A 203 -20.33 10.53 2.55
C GLU A 203 -20.03 10.66 1.04
N ARG A 204 -19.32 11.73 0.67
CA ARG A 204 -18.85 11.94 -0.70
C ARG A 204 -17.88 10.84 -1.14
N LEU A 205 -16.90 10.47 -0.30
CA LEU A 205 -15.94 9.41 -0.61
C LEU A 205 -16.65 8.09 -0.92
N VAL A 206 -17.58 7.67 -0.06
CA VAL A 206 -18.36 6.44 -0.25
C VAL A 206 -19.19 6.51 -1.52
N SER A 207 -19.83 7.65 -1.79
CA SER A 207 -20.63 7.83 -3.01
C SER A 207 -19.78 7.72 -4.28
N LEU A 208 -18.55 8.26 -4.26
CA LEU A 208 -17.61 8.16 -5.37
C LEU A 208 -17.17 6.71 -5.61
N LEU A 209 -16.81 5.98 -4.55
CA LEU A 209 -16.43 4.57 -4.67
C LEU A 209 -17.60 3.72 -5.17
N VAL A 210 -18.80 3.84 -4.59
CA VAL A 210 -19.98 3.08 -5.02
C VAL A 210 -20.32 3.38 -6.49
N GLY A 211 -20.15 4.62 -6.93
CA GLY A 211 -20.29 5.00 -8.35
C GLY A 211 -19.31 4.24 -9.25
N LEU A 212 -18.02 4.23 -8.89
CA LEU A 212 -16.99 3.47 -9.63
C LEU A 212 -17.29 1.97 -9.64
N GLN A 213 -17.65 1.41 -8.49
CA GLN A 213 -18.01 0.00 -8.34
C GLN A 213 -19.22 -0.36 -9.21
N ARG A 214 -20.27 0.47 -9.24
CA ARG A 214 -21.41 0.20 -10.12
C ARG A 214 -21.00 0.16 -11.58
N ASP A 215 -20.20 1.13 -12.03
CA ASP A 215 -19.80 1.24 -13.44
C ASP A 215 -18.76 0.18 -13.84
N ALA A 216 -18.02 -0.36 -12.87
CA ALA A 216 -17.06 -1.44 -13.04
C ALA A 216 -17.70 -2.84 -13.06
N SER A 217 -18.87 -3.02 -12.40
CA SER A 217 -19.54 -4.33 -12.29
C SER A 217 -19.85 -5.00 -13.63
N ARG A 218 -19.99 -4.21 -14.70
CA ARG A 218 -20.26 -4.69 -16.07
C ARG A 218 -19.01 -5.10 -16.85
N ARG A 219 -17.82 -4.91 -16.26
CA ARG A 219 -16.51 -4.98 -16.95
C ARG A 219 -15.47 -5.72 -16.12
N VAL A 220 -15.92 -6.67 -15.30
CA VAL A 220 -15.06 -7.47 -14.40
C VAL A 220 -14.00 -8.26 -15.15
N ASP A 221 -14.33 -8.83 -16.31
CA ASP A 221 -13.38 -9.59 -17.13
C ASP A 221 -12.27 -8.69 -17.69
N GLU A 222 -12.59 -7.44 -18.06
CA GLU A 222 -11.58 -6.46 -18.47
C GLU A 222 -10.63 -6.13 -17.31
N LEU A 223 -11.16 -5.98 -16.10
CA LEU A 223 -10.34 -5.71 -14.91
C LEU A 223 -9.41 -6.89 -14.58
N LEU A 224 -9.90 -8.13 -14.64
CA LEU A 224 -9.07 -9.32 -14.46
C LEU A 224 -7.98 -9.42 -15.55
N ALA A 225 -8.30 -9.07 -16.79
CA ALA A 225 -7.33 -9.04 -17.89
C ALA A 225 -6.23 -7.97 -17.70
N LEU A 226 -6.46 -6.93 -16.88
CA LEU A 226 -5.41 -5.98 -16.46
C LEU A 226 -4.46 -6.55 -15.38
N GLY A 227 -4.73 -7.75 -14.87
CA GLY A 227 -3.93 -8.40 -13.83
C GLY A 227 -4.35 -8.05 -12.41
N LEU A 228 -5.58 -7.55 -12.21
CA LEU A 228 -6.14 -7.37 -10.87
C LEU A 228 -6.30 -8.73 -10.17
N PRO A 229 -5.96 -8.84 -8.88
CA PRO A 229 -6.28 -9.99 -8.05
C PRO A 229 -7.76 -10.38 -8.09
N ASP A 230 -8.03 -11.69 -8.18
CA ASP A 230 -9.38 -12.25 -8.13
C ASP A 230 -9.78 -12.54 -6.67
N PHE A 231 -10.66 -11.71 -6.13
CA PHE A 231 -11.25 -11.81 -4.81
C PHE A 231 -12.68 -12.38 -4.84
N ARG A 232 -13.11 -12.98 -5.94
CA ARG A 232 -14.39 -13.69 -6.04
C ARG A 232 -14.35 -15.01 -5.26
N GLY A 233 -15.53 -15.52 -4.90
CA GLY A 233 -15.68 -16.62 -3.93
C GLY A 233 -14.73 -17.81 -4.11
N PRO A 234 -14.67 -18.46 -5.28
CA PRO A 234 -13.79 -19.61 -5.50
C PRO A 234 -12.30 -19.29 -5.39
N ALA A 235 -11.86 -18.14 -5.90
CA ALA A 235 -10.46 -17.73 -5.86
C ALA A 235 -10.04 -17.32 -4.45
N LEU A 236 -10.85 -16.47 -3.79
CA LEU A 236 -10.58 -16.00 -2.44
C LEU A 236 -10.63 -17.12 -1.40
N THR A 237 -11.50 -18.12 -1.58
CA THR A 237 -11.54 -19.31 -0.71
C THR A 237 -10.20 -20.04 -0.72
N ARG A 238 -9.62 -20.30 -1.90
CA ARG A 238 -8.31 -20.96 -2.02
C ARG A 238 -7.19 -20.13 -1.39
N LEU A 239 -7.21 -18.81 -1.59
CA LEU A 239 -6.20 -17.92 -1.04
C LEU A 239 -6.27 -17.86 0.49
N ILE A 240 -7.47 -17.79 1.08
CA ILE A 240 -7.65 -17.81 2.54
C ILE A 240 -7.19 -19.16 3.11
N ALA A 241 -7.58 -20.28 2.49
CA ALA A 241 -7.14 -21.61 2.91
C ALA A 241 -5.61 -21.74 2.91
N ASP A 242 -4.94 -21.25 1.87
CA ASP A 242 -3.48 -21.22 1.78
C ASP A 242 -2.85 -20.35 2.89
N ALA A 243 -3.39 -19.15 3.14
CA ALA A 243 -2.90 -18.27 4.21
C ALA A 243 -3.02 -18.92 5.60
N VAL A 244 -4.13 -19.62 5.89
CA VAL A 244 -4.33 -20.36 7.14
C VAL A 244 -3.37 -21.55 7.25
N ALA A 245 -3.17 -22.29 6.16
CA ALA A 245 -2.26 -23.44 6.13
C ALA A 245 -0.79 -23.05 6.35
N ARG A 246 -0.36 -21.90 5.79
CA ARG A 246 1.03 -21.42 5.86
C ARG A 246 1.38 -20.57 7.09
N THR A 247 0.50 -20.51 8.10
CA THR A 247 0.71 -19.71 9.32
C THR A 247 0.82 -20.62 10.56
N PRO A 248 2.00 -21.18 10.86
CA PRO A 248 2.20 -22.10 11.98
C PRO A 248 2.06 -21.44 13.36
N GLU A 249 2.12 -20.11 13.45
CA GLU A 249 2.07 -19.33 14.68
C GLU A 249 0.68 -19.32 15.34
N LEU A 250 -0.36 -19.70 14.59
CA LEU A 250 -1.74 -19.74 15.09
C LEU A 250 -1.89 -20.69 16.28
N SER A 251 -2.64 -20.25 17.29
CA SER A 251 -3.05 -21.14 18.38
C SER A 251 -3.88 -22.31 17.86
N ALA A 252 -3.87 -23.45 18.56
CA ALA A 252 -4.67 -24.61 18.17
C ALA A 252 -6.18 -24.28 18.09
N GLY A 253 -6.66 -23.37 18.95
CA GLY A 253 -8.05 -22.91 18.96
C GLY A 253 -8.40 -22.02 17.77
N ASP A 254 -7.51 -21.09 17.40
CA ASP A 254 -7.70 -20.25 16.21
C ASP A 254 -7.62 -21.07 14.93
N ARG A 255 -6.68 -22.01 14.86
CA ARG A 255 -6.57 -22.95 13.75
C ARG A 255 -7.86 -23.74 13.55
N ALA A 256 -8.38 -24.38 14.60
CA ALA A 256 -9.64 -25.13 14.50
C ALA A 256 -10.84 -24.25 14.08
N THR A 257 -10.89 -23.00 14.58
CA THR A 257 -11.91 -22.03 14.19
C THR A 257 -11.80 -21.65 12.70
N LEU A 258 -10.57 -21.39 12.24
CA LEU A 258 -10.30 -20.97 10.87
C LEU A 258 -10.49 -22.12 9.87
N ASP A 259 -10.15 -23.35 10.24
CA ASP A 259 -10.38 -24.54 9.40
C ASP A 259 -11.90 -24.71 9.16
N GLY A 260 -12.72 -24.64 10.21
CA GLY A 260 -14.18 -24.66 10.07
C GLY A 260 -14.74 -23.45 9.29
N PHE A 261 -14.12 -22.28 9.43
CA PHE A 261 -14.47 -21.10 8.63
C PHE A 261 -14.17 -21.32 7.14
N VAL A 262 -12.99 -21.85 6.81
CA VAL A 262 -12.54 -22.16 5.45
C VAL A 262 -13.46 -23.20 4.81
N ASP A 263 -13.80 -24.27 5.53
CA ASP A 263 -14.74 -25.30 5.05
C ASP A 263 -16.14 -24.72 4.76
N GLY A 264 -16.56 -23.71 5.53
CA GLY A 264 -17.83 -23.01 5.35
C GLY A 264 -17.83 -21.89 4.29
N LEU A 265 -16.68 -21.52 3.73
CA LEU A 265 -16.59 -20.41 2.75
C LEU A 265 -17.44 -20.64 1.49
N PRO A 266 -17.46 -21.83 0.85
CA PRO A 266 -18.29 -22.04 -0.34
C PRO A 266 -19.77 -21.73 -0.10
N GLU A 267 -20.34 -22.20 1.01
CA GLU A 267 -21.73 -21.93 1.39
C GLU A 267 -21.94 -20.46 1.73
N ARG A 268 -20.99 -19.83 2.43
CA ARG A 268 -21.04 -18.38 2.72
C ARG A 268 -21.06 -17.55 1.44
N PHE A 269 -20.24 -17.89 0.44
CA PHE A 269 -20.25 -17.20 -0.86
C PHE A 269 -21.50 -17.49 -1.67
N ARG A 270 -22.09 -18.69 -1.56
CA ARG A 270 -23.40 -18.99 -2.16
C ARG A 270 -24.48 -18.07 -1.59
N ARG A 271 -24.51 -17.90 -0.26
CA ARG A 271 -25.44 -16.98 0.44
C ARG A 271 -25.16 -15.51 0.13
N LEU A 272 -23.91 -15.15 -0.14
CA LEU A 272 -23.57 -13.81 -0.63
C LEU A 272 -24.14 -13.56 -2.03
N ALA A 273 -24.10 -14.54 -2.92
CA ALA A 273 -24.70 -14.39 -4.24
C ALA A 273 -26.23 -14.16 -4.17
N GLU A 274 -26.91 -14.71 -3.16
CA GLU A 274 -28.34 -14.50 -2.92
C GLU A 274 -28.69 -13.05 -2.51
N THR A 275 -27.72 -12.25 -2.05
CA THR A 275 -27.97 -10.85 -1.68
C THR A 275 -28.07 -9.91 -2.89
N GLY A 276 -27.88 -10.42 -4.11
CA GLY A 276 -28.15 -9.70 -5.36
C GLY A 276 -27.12 -8.64 -5.75
N LEU A 277 -25.96 -8.58 -5.08
CA LEU A 277 -24.87 -7.64 -5.42
C LEU A 277 -23.86 -8.31 -6.35
N PRO A 278 -23.50 -7.68 -7.49
CA PRO A 278 -22.52 -8.25 -8.42
C PRO A 278 -21.10 -8.04 -7.90
N ASP A 279 -20.20 -8.94 -8.31
CA ASP A 279 -18.77 -8.67 -8.20
C ASP A 279 -18.38 -7.44 -9.03
N THR A 280 -17.38 -6.71 -8.55
CA THR A 280 -16.91 -5.47 -9.15
C THR A 280 -15.49 -5.13 -8.69
N LEU A 281 -15.00 -3.95 -9.07
CA LEU A 281 -13.77 -3.35 -8.56
C LEU A 281 -13.83 -3.22 -7.03
N VAL A 282 -12.79 -3.67 -6.37
CA VAL A 282 -12.50 -3.43 -4.96
C VAL A 282 -11.29 -2.51 -4.92
N HIS A 283 -11.36 -1.41 -4.17
CA HIS A 283 -10.22 -0.49 -4.00
C HIS A 283 -9.10 -1.17 -3.19
N GLY A 284 -9.49 -1.90 -2.15
CA GLY A 284 -8.64 -2.81 -1.40
C GLY A 284 -8.07 -2.23 -0.11
N ASP A 285 -7.72 -0.95 -0.12
CA ASP A 285 -7.35 -0.15 1.05
C ASP A 285 -8.13 1.18 1.10
N PHE A 286 -9.46 1.09 1.05
CA PHE A 286 -10.30 2.29 1.01
C PHE A 286 -10.48 2.91 2.41
N HIS A 287 -9.90 4.08 2.61
CA HIS A 287 -10.09 4.91 3.80
C HIS A 287 -9.81 6.39 3.49
N PRO A 288 -10.20 7.34 4.36
CA PRO A 288 -10.07 8.77 4.06
C PRO A 288 -8.63 9.24 3.80
N GLY A 289 -7.63 8.60 4.41
CA GLY A 289 -6.21 8.89 4.17
C GLY A 289 -5.74 8.54 2.75
N ASN A 290 -6.42 7.64 2.05
CA ASN A 290 -6.18 7.33 0.63
C ASN A 290 -7.09 8.15 -0.29
N ALA A 291 -7.42 9.37 0.13
CA ALA A 291 -8.10 10.35 -0.70
C ALA A 291 -7.49 11.73 -0.47
N ARG A 292 -7.41 12.50 -1.55
CA ARG A 292 -6.91 13.88 -1.54
C ARG A 292 -7.86 14.79 -2.28
N GLY A 293 -8.10 15.96 -1.72
CA GLY A 293 -9.00 16.92 -2.33
C GLY A 293 -9.51 18.00 -1.37
N ASP A 294 -10.59 18.63 -1.78
CA ASP A 294 -11.33 19.65 -1.05
C ASP A 294 -12.84 19.37 -1.11
N ALA A 295 -13.66 20.33 -0.65
CA ALA A 295 -15.12 20.20 -0.65
C ALA A 295 -15.73 19.97 -2.04
N THR A 296 -15.03 20.35 -3.12
CA THR A 296 -15.52 20.38 -4.50
C THR A 296 -14.89 19.33 -5.40
N SER A 297 -13.65 18.92 -5.15
CA SER A 297 -12.90 17.95 -5.96
C SER A 297 -12.17 16.95 -5.08
N VAL A 298 -12.32 15.65 -5.36
CA VAL A 298 -11.65 14.58 -4.61
C VAL A 298 -11.16 13.50 -5.57
N ALA A 299 -9.95 13.00 -5.34
CA ALA A 299 -9.40 11.83 -6.00
C ALA A 299 -9.07 10.74 -4.97
N LEU A 300 -9.41 9.49 -5.31
CA LEU A 300 -9.05 8.29 -4.57
C LEU A 300 -7.66 7.82 -5.01
N LEU A 301 -6.77 7.62 -4.05
CA LEU A 301 -5.35 7.31 -4.22
C LEU A 301 -5.06 5.84 -3.96
N ASP A 302 -3.84 5.41 -4.30
CA ASP A 302 -3.27 4.13 -3.89
C ASP A 302 -4.12 2.91 -4.26
N TRP A 303 -4.21 2.67 -5.57
CA TRP A 303 -4.95 1.55 -6.17
C TRP A 303 -4.12 0.25 -6.24
N GLY A 304 -3.01 0.15 -5.51
CA GLY A 304 -2.13 -1.03 -5.51
C GLY A 304 -2.82 -2.28 -4.95
N ASP A 305 -3.64 -2.14 -3.92
CA ASP A 305 -4.37 -3.24 -3.27
C ASP A 305 -5.69 -3.62 -3.97
N SER A 306 -5.96 -3.00 -5.12
CA SER A 306 -7.19 -3.19 -5.84
C SER A 306 -7.35 -4.64 -6.31
N GLY A 307 -8.59 -5.03 -6.56
CA GLY A 307 -8.91 -6.35 -7.10
C GLY A 307 -10.35 -6.43 -7.60
N VAL A 308 -10.79 -7.63 -7.95
CA VAL A 308 -12.17 -7.89 -8.40
C VAL A 308 -12.87 -8.83 -7.43
N GLY A 309 -13.99 -8.39 -6.84
CA GLY A 309 -14.76 -9.18 -5.90
C GLY A 309 -15.99 -8.43 -5.39
N HIS A 310 -16.52 -8.83 -4.25
CA HIS A 310 -17.75 -8.23 -3.74
C HIS A 310 -17.55 -6.75 -3.32
N PRO A 311 -18.43 -5.81 -3.68
CA PRO A 311 -18.24 -4.37 -3.46
C PRO A 311 -18.07 -3.97 -1.99
N LEU A 312 -18.68 -4.73 -1.08
CA LEU A 312 -18.61 -4.47 0.36
C LEU A 312 -17.31 -4.93 1.02
N LEU A 313 -16.35 -5.52 0.28
CA LEU A 313 -15.02 -5.83 0.82
C LEU A 313 -14.26 -4.58 1.28
N ASP A 314 -14.56 -3.41 0.71
CA ASP A 314 -13.96 -2.13 1.10
C ASP A 314 -14.57 -1.52 2.38
N GLN A 315 -15.77 -1.95 2.77
CA GLN A 315 -16.52 -1.30 3.84
C GLN A 315 -15.83 -1.39 5.22
N PRO A 316 -15.31 -2.55 5.67
CA PRO A 316 -14.71 -2.65 7.01
C PRO A 316 -13.51 -1.72 7.21
N ALA A 317 -12.60 -1.66 6.23
CA ALA A 317 -11.41 -0.81 6.29
C ALA A 317 -11.77 0.68 6.41
N PHE A 318 -12.84 1.11 5.73
CA PHE A 318 -13.34 2.48 5.82
C PHE A 318 -13.96 2.76 7.19
N LEU A 319 -14.84 1.87 7.67
CA LEU A 319 -15.55 2.05 8.94
C LEU A 319 -14.61 2.03 10.16
N ASP A 320 -13.52 1.27 10.11
CA ASP A 320 -12.51 1.20 11.18
C ASP A 320 -11.67 2.49 11.30
N ARG A 321 -11.66 3.34 10.27
CA ARG A 321 -10.77 4.52 10.15
C ARG A 321 -11.52 5.85 10.13
N ILE A 322 -12.77 5.86 10.59
CA ILE A 322 -13.59 7.08 10.71
C ILE A 322 -14.03 7.30 12.16
N PRO A 323 -14.43 8.53 12.55
CA PRO A 323 -14.94 8.79 13.89
C PRO A 323 -16.13 7.88 14.24
N PRO A 324 -16.25 7.37 15.49
CA PRO A 324 -17.34 6.47 15.88
C PRO A 324 -18.75 7.01 15.58
N GLY A 325 -18.95 8.32 15.71
CA GLY A 325 -20.23 8.98 15.39
C GLY A 325 -20.60 8.95 13.90
N ALA A 326 -19.63 8.76 13.00
CA ALA A 326 -19.86 8.68 11.56
C ALA A 326 -20.17 7.26 11.06
N VAL A 327 -19.86 6.22 11.84
CA VAL A 327 -20.01 4.81 11.42
C VAL A 327 -21.45 4.45 11.04
N GLY A 328 -22.43 4.82 11.88
CA GLY A 328 -23.85 4.55 11.62
C GLY A 328 -24.38 5.24 10.36
N PRO A 329 -24.20 6.57 10.22
CA PRO A 329 -24.53 7.30 9.00
C PRO A 329 -23.89 6.72 7.74
N ILE A 330 -22.58 6.44 7.76
CA ILE A 330 -21.84 5.92 6.61
C ILE A 330 -22.29 4.51 6.22
N ARG A 331 -22.47 3.61 7.18
CA ARG A 331 -23.02 2.27 6.92
C ARG A 331 -24.40 2.35 6.27
N SER A 332 -25.25 3.24 6.79
CA SER A 332 -26.60 3.46 6.25
C SER A 332 -26.57 4.04 4.83
N LEU A 333 -25.64 4.96 4.54
CA LEU A 333 -25.44 5.49 3.19
C LEU A 333 -25.03 4.38 2.22
N TRP A 334 -24.05 3.55 2.60
CA TRP A 334 -23.56 2.45 1.77
C TRP A 334 -24.70 1.49 1.37
N GLY A 335 -25.52 1.10 2.36
CA GLY A 335 -26.69 0.24 2.12
C GLY A 335 -27.74 0.90 1.21
N ARG A 336 -28.09 2.17 1.47
CA ARG A 336 -29.01 2.92 0.61
C ARG A 336 -28.51 3.07 -0.83
N ALA A 337 -27.22 3.35 -1.01
CA ALA A 337 -26.63 3.55 -2.33
C ALA A 337 -26.70 2.28 -3.19
N TRP A 338 -26.41 1.12 -2.60
CA TRP A 338 -26.52 -0.16 -3.32
C TRP A 338 -27.96 -0.58 -3.58
N ARG A 339 -28.89 -0.40 -2.62
CA ARG A 339 -30.32 -0.66 -2.85
C ARG A 339 -30.91 0.24 -3.94
N ALA A 340 -30.44 1.48 -4.06
CA ALA A 340 -30.82 2.38 -5.14
C ALA A 340 -30.23 1.96 -6.49
N ALA A 341 -29.02 1.38 -6.50
CA ALA A 341 -28.38 0.90 -7.72
C ALA A 341 -28.97 -0.42 -8.23
N ILE A 342 -29.36 -1.32 -7.31
CA ILE A 342 -29.87 -2.66 -7.62
C ILE A 342 -31.09 -2.94 -6.72
N GLN A 343 -32.27 -2.83 -7.32
CA GLN A 343 -33.52 -3.09 -6.61
C GLN A 343 -33.57 -4.56 -6.14
N GLY A 344 -33.93 -4.76 -4.88
CA GLY A 344 -34.03 -6.09 -4.26
C GLY A 344 -32.72 -6.64 -3.70
N SER A 345 -31.59 -5.92 -3.82
CA SER A 345 -30.35 -6.31 -3.15
C SER A 345 -30.44 -6.15 -1.63
N ASP A 346 -29.69 -6.96 -0.89
CA ASP A 346 -29.57 -6.92 0.58
C ASP A 346 -28.12 -6.62 1.02
N PRO A 347 -27.66 -5.35 0.93
CA PRO A 347 -26.30 -4.98 1.29
C PRO A 347 -26.02 -5.13 2.79
N GLU A 348 -27.03 -4.97 3.64
CA GLU A 348 -26.90 -5.17 5.07
C GLU A 348 -26.55 -6.65 5.38
N ARG A 349 -27.28 -7.61 4.80
CA ARG A 349 -26.96 -9.03 4.94
C ARG A 349 -25.60 -9.39 4.32
N ALA A 350 -25.27 -8.79 3.17
CA ALA A 350 -23.99 -9.02 2.52
C ALA A 350 -22.81 -8.56 3.39
N ALA A 351 -22.91 -7.38 4.02
CA ALA A 351 -21.89 -6.88 4.94
C ALA A 351 -21.67 -7.82 6.14
N GLU A 352 -22.75 -8.38 6.70
CA GLU A 352 -22.67 -9.38 7.76
C GLU A 352 -21.94 -10.65 7.30
N LEU A 353 -22.27 -11.18 6.13
CA LEU A 353 -21.62 -12.38 5.61
C LEU A 353 -20.14 -12.12 5.27
N LEU A 354 -19.78 -10.92 4.82
CA LEU A 354 -18.42 -10.57 4.39
C LEU A 354 -17.47 -10.16 5.49
N ALA A 355 -17.92 -9.70 6.66
CA ALA A 355 -17.01 -9.16 7.67
C ALA A 355 -15.81 -10.08 8.01
N PRO A 356 -15.98 -11.39 8.32
CA PRO A 356 -14.84 -12.27 8.53
C PRO A 356 -14.05 -12.54 7.24
N VAL A 357 -14.70 -12.54 6.06
CA VAL A 357 -14.02 -12.71 4.76
C VAL A 357 -13.10 -11.53 4.46
N ALA A 358 -13.54 -10.30 4.77
CA ALA A 358 -12.76 -9.09 4.59
C ALA A 358 -11.53 -9.05 5.51
N ALA A 359 -11.66 -9.52 6.76
CA ALA A 359 -10.53 -9.71 7.66
C ALA A 359 -9.55 -10.77 7.15
N ALA A 360 -10.04 -11.94 6.72
CA ALA A 360 -9.19 -13.00 6.16
C ALA A 360 -8.49 -12.56 4.86
N ARG A 361 -9.15 -11.73 4.04
CA ARG A 361 -8.54 -11.13 2.84
C ARG A 361 -7.32 -10.28 3.19
N GLN A 362 -7.30 -9.57 4.32
CA GLN A 362 -6.11 -8.82 4.73
C GLN A 362 -4.92 -9.75 4.97
N ALA A 363 -5.12 -10.88 5.64
CA ALA A 363 -4.06 -11.89 5.80
C ALA A 363 -3.53 -12.40 4.44
N VAL A 364 -4.41 -12.58 3.46
CA VAL A 364 -4.02 -12.93 2.08
C VAL A 364 -3.14 -11.84 1.44
N ILE A 365 -3.49 -10.57 1.61
CA ILE A 365 -2.73 -9.43 1.07
C ILE A 365 -1.33 -9.38 1.69
N TYR A 366 -1.22 -9.42 3.02
CA TYR A 366 0.07 -9.38 3.70
C TYR A 366 0.91 -10.62 3.41
N ARG A 367 0.29 -11.80 3.24
CA ARG A 367 1.00 -13.00 2.79
C ARG A 367 1.60 -12.80 1.40
N LYS A 368 0.84 -12.21 0.46
CA LYS A 368 1.33 -11.85 -0.88
C LYS A 368 2.50 -10.86 -0.82
N PHE A 369 2.49 -9.91 0.12
CA PHE A 369 3.63 -9.01 0.33
C PHE A 369 4.86 -9.78 0.76
N LEU A 370 4.75 -10.62 1.81
CA LEU A 370 5.88 -11.43 2.30
C LEU A 370 6.46 -12.36 1.22
N ASP A 371 5.59 -12.96 0.40
CA ASP A 371 5.98 -13.82 -0.73
C ASP A 371 6.67 -13.03 -1.86
N GLY A 372 6.45 -11.71 -1.93
CA GLY A 372 6.90 -10.84 -3.02
C GLY A 372 8.07 -9.91 -2.69
N ILE A 373 8.61 -9.97 -1.48
CA ILE A 373 9.68 -9.06 -0.99
C ILE A 373 10.84 -9.84 -0.39
N GLU A 374 12.04 -9.23 -0.36
CA GLU A 374 13.22 -9.88 0.23
C GLU A 374 13.15 -9.96 1.77
N PRO A 375 13.81 -10.95 2.41
CA PRO A 375 13.70 -11.18 3.85
C PRO A 375 14.03 -9.98 4.75
N SER A 376 14.94 -9.09 4.34
CA SER A 376 15.27 -7.89 5.12
C SER A 376 14.11 -6.89 5.22
N GLU A 377 13.10 -7.01 4.35
CA GLU A 377 11.90 -6.19 4.35
C GLU A 377 10.70 -6.89 5.05
N HIS A 378 10.81 -8.18 5.42
CA HIS A 378 9.76 -8.90 6.15
C HIS A 378 9.32 -8.24 7.46
N PRO A 379 10.20 -7.56 8.24
CA PRO A 379 9.77 -6.86 9.46
C PRO A 379 8.64 -5.84 9.26
N TYR A 380 8.43 -5.33 8.04
CA TYR A 380 7.27 -4.47 7.77
C TYR A 380 5.92 -5.19 7.94
N HIS A 381 5.87 -6.51 7.67
CA HIS A 381 4.60 -7.23 7.48
C HIS A 381 4.51 -8.60 8.17
N ALA A 382 5.59 -9.10 8.76
CA ALA A 382 5.64 -10.45 9.32
C ALA A 382 4.55 -10.70 10.39
N ARG A 383 4.16 -9.66 11.11
CA ARG A 383 3.11 -9.73 12.13
C ARG A 383 1.69 -9.59 11.57
N ASP A 384 1.53 -8.94 10.42
CA ASP A 384 0.21 -8.63 9.89
C ASP A 384 -0.59 -9.91 9.55
N VAL A 385 0.06 -10.94 8.99
CA VAL A 385 -0.61 -12.19 8.61
C VAL A 385 -1.26 -12.90 9.80
N PRO A 386 -0.53 -13.28 10.87
CA PRO A 386 -1.15 -13.92 12.03
C PRO A 386 -2.17 -13.01 12.71
N GLU A 387 -1.90 -11.70 12.86
CA GLU A 387 -2.82 -10.77 13.53
C GLU A 387 -4.18 -10.68 12.80
N TRP A 388 -4.20 -10.66 11.46
CA TRP A 388 -5.45 -10.66 10.69
C TRP A 388 -6.18 -12.01 10.72
N LEU A 389 -5.46 -13.13 10.80
CA LEU A 389 -6.06 -14.45 10.96
C LEU A 389 -6.67 -14.63 12.36
N GLU A 390 -6.00 -14.17 13.42
CA GLU A 390 -6.51 -14.14 14.79
C GLU A 390 -7.78 -13.28 14.87
N ARG A 391 -7.76 -12.07 14.28
CA ARG A 391 -8.94 -11.20 14.19
C ARG A 391 -10.08 -11.87 13.42
N THR A 392 -9.78 -12.63 12.37
CA THR A 392 -10.79 -13.41 11.65
C THR A 392 -11.40 -14.48 12.56
N ALA A 393 -10.58 -15.24 13.30
CA ALA A 393 -11.06 -16.26 14.23
C ALA A 393 -11.95 -15.67 15.33
N GLU A 394 -11.58 -14.52 15.90
CA GLU A 394 -12.41 -13.77 16.85
C GLU A 394 -13.76 -13.37 16.26
N MET A 395 -13.77 -12.83 15.04
CA MET A 395 -15.01 -12.47 14.35
C MET A 395 -15.91 -13.69 14.12
N VAL A 396 -15.33 -14.83 13.73
CA VAL A 396 -16.07 -16.07 13.52
C VAL A 396 -16.67 -16.58 14.84
N ARG A 397 -15.92 -16.57 15.95
CA ARG A 397 -16.43 -16.97 17.28
C ARG A 397 -17.53 -16.06 17.80
N SER A 398 -17.42 -14.76 17.55
CA SER A 398 -18.37 -13.74 18.02
C SER A 398 -19.72 -13.78 17.28
N ARG A 399 -19.80 -14.50 16.16
CA ARG A 399 -21.00 -14.57 15.31
C ARG A 399 -21.55 -16.00 15.33
N PRO A 400 -22.66 -16.26 16.05
CA PRO A 400 -23.27 -17.57 16.12
C PRO A 400 -23.81 -18.04 14.75
#